data_AF-A0A0W7TKY1-F1
#
_entry.id   AF-A0A0W7TKY1-F1
#
_cell.length_a   1.000
_cell.length_b   1.000
_cell.length_c   1.000
_cell.angle_alpha   90.00
_cell.angle_beta   90.00
_cell.angle_gamma   90.00
#
_symmetry.space_group_name_H-M   'P 1'
#
loop_
_entity.id
_entity.type
_entity.pdbx_description
1 polymer ?
#
loop_
_entity_poly.entity_id
_entity_poly.type
_entity_poly.pdbx_seq_one_letter_code
_entity_poly.pdbx_strand_id
1 'polypeptide(L)' 'MGEAECIRLTKAYENYLRTVREKIGADFSAPYGVTGTVASAFGSDGGADQWTMPLSAQQMEDLGILYTK' A
#
# COMPACT_ATOMS: atom_id res chain seq x y z
N MET A 1 1.93 -25.40 -9.79
CA MET A 1 2.24 -24.25 -10.67
C MET A 1 3.68 -24.41 -11.14
N GLY A 2 3.93 -24.35 -12.45
CA GLY A 2 5.29 -24.55 -12.99
C GLY A 2 6.09 -23.25 -13.03
N GLU A 3 7.42 -23.33 -13.05
CA GLU A 3 8.31 -22.16 -13.06
C GLU A 3 8.04 -21.20 -14.24
N ALA A 4 7.80 -21.76 -15.43
CA ALA A 4 7.46 -20.99 -16.63
C ALA A 4 6.12 -20.23 -16.52
N GLU A 5 5.16 -20.77 -15.76
CA GLU A 5 3.88 -20.12 -15.47
C GLU A 5 4.06 -18.99 -14.46
N CYS A 6 4.88 -19.23 -13.43
CA CYS A 6 5.26 -18.24 -12.43
C CYS A 6 5.92 -17.01 -13.08
N ILE A 7 6.89 -17.23 -13.97
CA ILE A 7 7.59 -16.14 -14.69
C ILE A 7 6.64 -15.32 -15.57
N ARG A 8 5.69 -15.98 -16.27
CA ARG A 8 4.71 -15.27 -17.10
C ARG A 8 3.80 -14.38 -16.27
N LEU A 9 3.31 -14.88 -15.15
CA LEU A 9 2.43 -14.14 -14.25
C LEU A 9 3.13 -12.91 -13.65
N THR A 10 4.38 -13.05 -13.20
CA THR A 10 5.17 -11.93 -12.69
C THR A 10 5.35 -10.83 -13.73
N LYS A 11 5.72 -11.17 -14.97
CA LYS A 11 5.87 -10.19 -16.05
C LYS A 11 4.57 -9.49 -16.42
N ALA A 12 3.44 -10.21 -16.38
CA ALA A 12 2.14 -9.61 -16.63
C ALA A 12 1.77 -8.59 -15.53
N TYR A 13 2.05 -8.94 -14.28
CA TYR A 13 1.82 -8.08 -13.13
C TYR A 13 2.68 -6.81 -13.16
N GLU A 14 3.98 -6.92 -13.44
CA GLU A 14 4.89 -5.77 -13.59
C GLU A 14 4.43 -4.80 -14.68
N ASN A 15 3.99 -5.32 -15.83
CA ASN A 15 3.47 -4.50 -16.92
C ASN A 15 2.15 -3.80 -16.58
N TYR A 16 1.27 -4.47 -15.83
CA TYR A 16 0.06 -3.86 -15.32
C TYR A 16 0.38 -2.68 -14.40
N LEU A 17 1.26 -2.88 -13.41
CA LEU A 17 1.67 -1.83 -12.48
C LEU A 17 2.29 -0.63 -13.20
N ARG A 18 3.13 -0.87 -14.22
CA ARG A 18 3.71 0.20 -15.05
C ARG A 18 2.63 1.01 -15.76
N THR A 19 1.68 0.35 -16.41
CA THR A 19 0.59 1.01 -17.15
C THR A 19 -0.29 1.85 -16.24
N VAL A 20 -0.55 1.35 -15.03
CA VAL A 20 -1.35 2.05 -14.02
C VAL A 20 -0.59 3.28 -13.49
N ARG A 21 0.71 3.16 -13.18
CA ARG A 21 1.57 4.29 -12.78
C ARG A 21 1.60 5.40 -13.83
N GLU A 22 1.80 5.03 -15.10
CA GLU A 22 1.84 5.99 -16.22
C GLU A 22 0.51 6.75 -16.39
N LYS A 23 -0.63 6.08 -16.14
CA LYS A 23 -1.96 6.69 -16.33
C LYS A 23 -2.44 7.54 -15.15
N ILE A 24 -2.13 7.13 -13.92
CA ILE A 24 -2.74 7.70 -12.71
C ILE A 24 -1.72 8.53 -11.91
N GLY A 25 -0.42 8.41 -12.21
CA GLY A 25 0.64 9.15 -11.52
C GLY A 25 0.88 8.69 -10.07
N ALA A 26 0.29 7.55 -9.67
CA ALA A 26 0.39 7.00 -8.33
C ALA A 26 1.22 5.72 -8.33
N ASP A 27 2.17 5.64 -7.40
CA ASP A 27 2.98 4.45 -7.21
C ASP A 27 2.25 3.41 -6.33
N PHE A 28 1.64 2.42 -6.98
CA PHE A 28 0.99 1.27 -6.32
C PHE A 28 1.96 0.34 -5.57
N SER A 29 3.28 0.56 -5.62
CA SER A 29 4.21 -0.15 -4.75
C SER A 29 4.14 0.30 -3.29
N ALA A 30 3.38 1.36 -2.96
CA ALA A 30 2.96 1.63 -1.60
C ALA A 30 1.82 0.66 -1.26
N PRO A 31 2.10 -0.52 -0.67
CA PRO A 31 1.18 -1.64 -0.79
C PRO A 31 -0.12 -1.40 -0.04
N TYR A 32 -0.11 -0.52 0.97
CA TYR A 32 -1.31 -0.23 1.75
C TYR A 32 -1.41 1.19 2.31
N GLY A 33 -0.61 2.20 1.92
CA GLY A 33 -0.86 3.55 2.47
C GLY A 33 -0.04 4.72 1.93
N VAL A 34 -0.59 5.93 2.10
CA VAL A 34 0.05 7.22 1.84
C VAL A 34 0.80 7.66 3.09
N THR A 35 2.06 8.06 2.93
CA THR A 35 2.90 8.56 4.03
C THR A 35 2.71 10.07 4.23
N GLY A 36 2.86 10.54 5.46
CA GLY A 36 2.85 11.97 5.79
C GLY A 36 3.22 12.22 7.25
N THR A 37 3.15 13.48 7.67
CA THR A 37 3.38 13.90 9.06
C THR A 37 2.08 14.39 9.67
N VAL A 38 1.79 13.98 10.91
CA VAL A 38 0.62 14.42 11.66
C VAL A 38 0.73 15.93 11.90
N ALA A 39 -0.30 16.68 11.49
CA ALA A 39 -0.38 18.12 11.75
C ALA A 39 -0.64 18.40 13.24
N SER A 40 -0.17 19.55 13.74
CA SER A 40 -0.50 20.03 15.08
C SER A 40 -2.00 20.31 15.20
N ALA A 41 -2.66 19.71 16.19
CA ALA A 41 -4.10 19.84 16.41
C ALA A 41 -4.46 19.50 17.87
N PHE A 42 -5.62 19.96 18.33
CA PHE A 42 -6.17 19.65 19.67
C PHE A 42 -5.24 20.02 20.85
N GLY A 43 -4.41 21.05 20.70
CA GLY A 43 -3.42 21.45 21.71
C GLY A 43 -2.17 20.56 21.76
N SER A 44 -1.99 19.69 20.75
CA SER A 44 -0.80 18.86 20.57
C SER A 44 0.07 19.37 19.41
N ASP A 45 1.39 19.23 19.56
CA ASP A 45 2.38 19.71 18.60
C ASP A 45 2.42 18.89 17.30
N GLY A 46 1.80 17.70 17.26
CA GLY A 46 1.86 16.82 16.09
C GLY A 46 3.28 16.31 15.81
N GLY A 47 3.65 16.14 14.55
CA GLY A 47 5.02 15.82 14.12
C GLY A 47 5.38 14.33 14.04
N ALA A 48 4.47 13.44 14.42
CA ALA A 48 4.66 12.00 14.24
C ALA A 48 4.52 11.60 12.76
N ASP A 49 5.25 10.56 12.36
CA ASP A 49 5.03 9.91 11.07
C ASP A 49 3.65 9.23 11.04
N GLN A 50 2.93 9.40 9.94
CA GLN A 50 1.62 8.82 9.71
C GLN A 50 1.60 8.02 8.40
N TRP A 51 0.90 6.88 8.47
CA TRP A 51 0.47 6.12 7.30
C TRP A 51 -1.06 6.13 7.21
N THR A 52 -1.58 6.64 6.10
CA THR A 52 -3.01 6.61 5.80
C THR A 52 -3.29 5.42 4.89
N MET A 53 -4.00 4.43 5.42
CA MET A 53 -4.32 3.19 4.71
C MET A 53 -5.69 3.29 4.02
N PRO A 54 -5.89 2.69 2.83
CA PRO A 54 -7.18 2.70 2.13
C PRO A 54 -8.18 1.70 2.71
N LEU A 55 -7.71 0.77 3.56
CA LEU A 55 -8.51 -0.23 4.26
C LEU A 55 -8.55 0.10 5.75
N SER A 56 -9.65 -0.29 6.41
CA SER A 56 -9.72 -0.22 7.87
C SER A 56 -8.76 -1.23 8.51
N ALA A 57 -8.36 -0.99 9.76
CA ALA A 57 -7.51 -1.91 10.52
C ALA A 57 -8.12 -3.34 10.56
N GLN A 58 -9.43 -3.45 10.77
CA GLN A 58 -10.14 -4.74 10.77
C GLN A 58 -10.01 -5.47 9.43
N GLN A 59 -10.22 -4.79 8.31
CA GLN A 59 -10.08 -5.41 6.98
C GLN A 59 -8.64 -5.89 6.74
N MET A 60 -7.66 -5.16 7.25
CA MET A 60 -6.27 -5.53 7.13
C MET A 60 -5.89 -6.71 8.04
N GLU A 61 -6.51 -6.86 9.21
CA GLU A 61 -6.39 -8.05 10.06
C GLU A 61 -7.03 -9.28 9.39
N ASP A 62 -8.25 -9.13 8.89
CA ASP A 62 -9.00 -10.21 8.22
C ASP A 62 -8.25 -10.75 6.99
N LEU A 63 -7.50 -9.87 6.30
CA LEU A 63 -6.65 -10.22 5.15
C LEU A 63 -5.24 -10.72 5.55
N GLY A 64 -4.89 -10.71 6.83
CA GLY A 64 -3.56 -11.11 7.32
C GLY A 64 -2.43 -10.14 6.96
N ILE A 65 -2.76 -8.86 6.71
CA ILE A 65 -1.82 -7.78 6.42
C ILE A 65 -1.33 -7.15 7.74
N LEU A 66 -2.23 -6.91 8.68
CA LEU A 66 -1.89 -6.48 10.04
C LEU A 66 -1.96 -7.67 10.98
N TYR A 67 -0.97 -7.78 11.86
CA TYR A 67 -0.97 -8.72 12.97
C TYR A 67 -1.01 -7.92 14.26
N THR A 68 -2.19 -7.82 14.86
CA THR A 68 -2.35 -7.31 16.21
C THR A 68 -2.13 -8.46 17.21
N LYS A 69 -1.51 -8.16 18.35
CA LYS A 69 -1.23 -9.14 19.41
C LYS A 69 -2.48 -9.52 20.17
#